data_AF-A0A952MZM6-F1
#
_entry.id   AF-A0A952MZM6-F1
#
_cell.length_a   1.000
_cell.length_b   1.000
_cell.length_c   1.000
_cell.angle_alpha   90.00
_cell.angle_beta   90.00
_cell.angle_gamma   90.00
#
_symmetry.space_group_name_H-M   'P 1'
#
loop_
_entity.id
_entity.type
_entity.pdbx_description
1 polymer ?
#
loop_
_entity_poly.entity_id
_entity_poly.type
_entity_poly.pdbx_seq_one_letter_code
_entity_poly.pdbx_strand_id
1 'polypeptide(L)'
;MRLLILCFILISFGSLAQQNQYTFVFLNTRKDLPELPKEERDKLMEGHLANINRLAAEGKLVAAGPFDGGGGIFILNTTSFDEVHSWLAPDPGIQANRWKLELLPYTGNVCKAKEPFEMVSYTFIRFRANILKETVGNYATLLKKHEEYVNQITANSNVITRGSFGDQEGSILVLNNDVQTEILENDPAVQGGTLLFEVKKLWIAKGSFCE
;
A
#
# COMPACT_ATOMS: atom_id res chain seq x y z
N MET A 1 -3.00 -18.53 65.13
CA MET A 1 -3.55 -17.66 64.07
C MET A 1 -2.57 -17.68 62.90
N ARG A 2 -2.81 -18.53 61.89
CA ARG A 2 -1.90 -18.72 60.74
C ARG A 2 -2.11 -17.58 59.75
N LEU A 3 -1.08 -16.77 59.53
CA LEU A 3 -1.10 -15.67 58.56
C LEU A 3 -0.80 -16.26 57.17
N LEU A 4 -1.81 -16.36 56.32
CA LEU A 4 -1.66 -16.72 54.89
C LEU A 4 -1.11 -15.51 54.14
N ILE A 5 0.12 -15.63 53.62
CA ILE A 5 0.72 -14.66 52.69
C ILE A 5 0.16 -14.97 51.30
N LEU A 6 -0.71 -14.08 50.81
CA LEU A 6 -1.26 -14.12 49.46
C LEU A 6 -0.25 -13.47 48.50
N CYS A 7 0.53 -14.27 47.78
CA CYS A 7 1.39 -13.78 46.70
C CYS A 7 0.53 -13.31 45.52
N PHE A 8 0.40 -11.99 45.36
CA PHE A 8 -0.11 -11.39 44.13
C PHE A 8 0.97 -11.46 43.05
N ILE A 9 0.85 -12.42 42.13
CA ILE A 9 1.64 -12.44 40.90
C ILE A 9 1.02 -11.40 39.96
N LEU A 10 1.68 -10.26 39.84
CA LEU A 10 1.42 -9.26 38.80
C LEU A 10 1.84 -9.85 37.46
N ILE A 11 0.88 -10.42 36.72
CA ILE A 11 1.05 -10.72 35.30
C ILE A 11 1.03 -9.39 34.57
N SER A 12 2.22 -8.82 34.34
CA SER A 12 2.41 -7.74 33.40
C SER A 12 2.06 -8.28 32.02
N PHE A 13 0.83 -8.00 31.55
CA PHE A 13 0.48 -8.09 30.14
C PHE A 13 1.42 -7.15 29.40
N GLY A 14 2.48 -7.71 28.83
CA GLY A 14 3.23 -7.02 27.79
C GLY A 14 2.23 -6.63 26.72
N SER A 15 2.13 -5.33 26.44
CA SER A 15 1.53 -4.85 25.21
C SER A 15 2.24 -5.59 24.07
N LEU A 16 1.55 -6.58 23.47
CA LEU A 16 1.88 -7.00 22.12
C LEU A 16 1.68 -5.73 21.30
N ALA A 17 2.79 -5.14 20.85
CA ALA A 17 2.75 -4.07 19.89
C ALA A 17 1.87 -4.55 18.74
N GLN A 18 0.73 -3.91 18.54
CA GLN A 18 -0.18 -4.25 17.47
C GLN A 18 0.53 -3.87 16.17
N GLN A 19 1.15 -4.86 15.53
CA GLN A 19 1.70 -4.71 14.20
C GLN A 19 0.47 -4.54 13.30
N ASN A 20 0.05 -3.30 13.07
CA ASN A 20 -1.17 -3.01 12.34
C ASN A 20 -1.03 -3.60 10.93
N GLN A 21 -1.74 -4.69 10.67
CA GLN A 21 -1.80 -5.30 9.36
C GLN A 21 -3.00 -4.70 8.64
N TYR A 22 -2.72 -3.97 7.57
CA TYR A 22 -3.73 -3.34 6.71
C TYR A 22 -3.93 -4.18 5.46
N THR A 23 -4.97 -3.89 4.70
CA THR A 23 -5.10 -4.37 3.31
C THR A 23 -4.83 -3.22 2.37
N PHE A 24 -3.85 -3.40 1.49
CA PHE A 24 -3.54 -2.47 0.42
C PHE A 24 -4.28 -2.92 -0.84
N VAL A 25 -5.06 -2.02 -1.42
CA VAL A 25 -5.86 -2.29 -2.60
C VAL A 25 -5.35 -1.43 -3.74
N PHE A 26 -4.91 -2.08 -4.81
CA PHE A 26 -4.66 -1.39 -6.08
C PHE A 26 -5.95 -1.38 -6.92
N LEU A 27 -6.33 -0.20 -7.39
CA LEU A 27 -7.41 -0.02 -8.36
C LEU A 27 -6.79 0.09 -9.75
N ASN A 28 -6.65 -1.03 -10.45
CA ASN A 28 -6.01 -1.04 -11.77
C ASN A 28 -7.03 -0.70 -12.86
N THR A 29 -6.85 0.42 -13.56
CA THR A 29 -7.76 0.83 -14.65
C THR A 29 -7.88 -0.25 -15.72
N ARG A 30 -9.12 -0.58 -16.09
CA ARG A 30 -9.42 -1.49 -17.19
C ARG A 30 -9.38 -0.77 -18.53
N LYS A 31 -8.34 -1.04 -19.32
CA LYS A 31 -8.16 -0.48 -20.67
C LYS A 31 -8.92 -1.24 -21.77
N ASP A 32 -9.50 -2.39 -21.42
CA ASP A 32 -10.25 -3.25 -22.33
C ASP A 32 -11.74 -2.87 -22.44
N LEU A 33 -12.21 -1.94 -21.60
CA LEU A 33 -13.56 -1.41 -21.64
C LEU A 33 -13.63 -0.16 -22.52
N PRO A 34 -14.76 0.08 -23.21
CA PRO A 34 -14.95 1.32 -23.95
C PRO A 34 -14.94 2.52 -23.00
N GLU A 35 -14.43 3.63 -23.50
CA GLU A 35 -14.53 4.91 -22.81
C GLU A 35 -16.00 5.29 -22.65
N LEU A 36 -16.33 5.80 -21.46
CA LEU A 36 -17.65 6.31 -21.16
C LEU A 36 -17.75 7.79 -21.54
N PRO A 37 -18.96 8.27 -21.88
CA PRO A 37 -19.25 9.70 -21.95
C PRO A 37 -18.82 10.40 -20.65
N LYS A 38 -18.39 11.66 -20.78
CA LYS A 38 -17.89 12.44 -19.65
C LYS A 38 -18.89 12.49 -18.49
N GLU A 39 -20.16 12.73 -18.77
CA GLU A 39 -21.21 12.81 -17.74
C GLU A 39 -21.35 11.50 -16.94
N GLU A 40 -21.33 10.35 -17.61
CA GLU A 40 -21.39 9.05 -16.95
C GLU A 40 -20.13 8.80 -16.10
N ARG A 41 -18.95 9.16 -16.62
CA ARG A 41 -17.69 9.05 -15.85
C ARG A 41 -17.70 9.91 -14.60
N ASP A 42 -18.15 11.16 -14.73
CA ASP A 42 -18.20 12.11 -13.63
C ASP A 42 -19.15 11.61 -12.53
N LYS A 43 -20.32 11.06 -12.91
CA LYS A 43 -21.27 10.45 -11.98
C LYS A 43 -20.70 9.24 -11.24
N LEU A 44 -19.96 8.37 -11.93
CA LEU A 44 -19.28 7.24 -11.28
C LEU A 44 -18.20 7.73 -10.31
N MET A 45 -17.44 8.76 -10.69
CA MET A 45 -16.39 9.32 -9.85
C MET A 45 -16.95 10.06 -8.61
N GLU A 46 -18.06 10.78 -8.76
CA GLU A 46 -18.77 11.40 -7.63
C GLU A 46 -19.18 10.34 -6.60
N GLY A 47 -19.79 9.25 -7.06
CA GLY A 47 -20.18 8.15 -6.18
C GLY A 47 -18.97 7.42 -5.56
N HIS A 48 -17.87 7.29 -6.30
CA HIS A 48 -16.60 6.77 -5.79
C HIS A 48 -16.05 7.63 -4.64
N LEU A 49 -16.02 8.96 -4.81
CA LEU A 49 -15.59 9.90 -3.78
C LEU A 49 -16.54 9.89 -2.56
N ALA A 50 -17.84 9.78 -2.77
CA ALA A 50 -18.81 9.62 -1.69
C ALA A 50 -18.56 8.34 -0.88
N ASN A 51 -18.21 7.24 -1.55
CA ASN A 51 -17.85 5.99 -0.90
C ASN A 51 -16.53 6.10 -0.09
N ILE A 52 -15.52 6.78 -0.63
CA ILE A 52 -14.26 7.10 0.09
C ILE A 52 -14.57 7.86 1.38
N ASN A 53 -15.38 8.92 1.31
CA ASN A 53 -15.74 9.74 2.47
C ASN A 53 -16.49 8.91 3.53
N ARG A 54 -17.43 8.06 3.11
CA ARG A 54 -18.13 7.13 3.99
C ARG A 54 -17.16 6.18 4.71
N LEU A 55 -16.26 5.54 3.97
CA LEU A 55 -15.28 4.61 4.55
C LEU A 55 -14.29 5.30 5.49
N ALA A 56 -13.90 6.53 5.19
CA ALA A 56 -13.06 7.35 6.08
C ALA A 56 -13.80 7.66 7.39
N ALA A 57 -15.06 8.11 7.31
CA ALA A 57 -15.90 8.41 8.47
C ALA A 57 -16.18 7.18 9.35
N GLU A 58 -16.35 6.01 8.73
CA GLU A 58 -16.50 4.72 9.41
C GLU A 58 -15.17 4.18 9.99
N GLY A 59 -14.05 4.86 9.75
CA GLY A 59 -12.72 4.47 10.22
C GLY A 59 -12.12 3.26 9.50
N LYS A 60 -12.73 2.83 8.40
CA LYS A 60 -12.35 1.68 7.57
C LYS A 60 -11.24 2.01 6.59
N LEU A 61 -11.22 3.24 6.08
CA LEU A 61 -10.16 3.75 5.20
C LEU A 61 -9.14 4.54 6.02
N VAL A 62 -7.86 4.22 5.84
CA VAL A 62 -6.75 4.95 6.46
C VAL A 62 -6.21 6.00 5.50
N ALA A 63 -6.02 5.62 4.23
CA ALA A 63 -5.53 6.50 3.19
C ALA A 63 -6.05 6.08 1.81
N ALA A 64 -6.24 7.05 0.92
CA ALA A 64 -6.62 6.85 -0.47
C ALA A 64 -5.95 7.91 -1.35
N GLY A 65 -5.62 7.54 -2.58
CA GLY A 65 -5.05 8.47 -3.54
C GLY A 65 -5.04 7.91 -4.96
N PRO A 66 -5.38 8.71 -5.98
CA PRO A 66 -5.22 8.30 -7.36
C PRO A 66 -3.75 8.31 -7.78
N PHE A 67 -3.45 7.50 -8.79
CA PHE A 67 -2.21 7.64 -9.54
C PHE A 67 -2.41 8.55 -10.76
N ASP A 68 -1.35 9.27 -11.15
CA ASP A 68 -1.33 9.91 -12.46
C ASP A 68 -1.48 8.86 -13.57
N GLY A 69 -2.28 9.20 -14.59
CA GLY A 69 -2.61 8.26 -15.68
C GLY A 69 -3.69 7.24 -15.33
N GLY A 70 -4.26 7.32 -14.12
CA GLY A 70 -5.45 6.59 -13.71
C GLY A 70 -5.20 5.41 -12.76
N GLY A 71 -6.28 4.94 -12.16
CA GLY A 71 -6.23 4.00 -11.06
C GLY A 71 -5.84 4.70 -9.76
N GLY A 72 -5.51 3.91 -8.74
CA GLY A 72 -5.15 4.46 -7.44
C GLY A 72 -4.95 3.38 -6.40
N ILE A 73 -4.88 3.82 -5.15
CA ILE A 73 -4.72 2.94 -3.99
C ILE A 73 -5.79 3.22 -2.93
N PHE A 74 -6.14 2.18 -2.18
CA PHE A 74 -6.70 2.28 -0.84
C PHE A 74 -5.82 1.55 0.15
N ILE A 75 -5.73 2.07 1.38
CA ILE A 75 -5.18 1.36 2.53
C ILE A 75 -6.29 1.24 3.57
N LEU A 76 -6.78 0.01 3.76
CA LEU A 76 -7.95 -0.29 4.57
C LEU A 76 -7.53 -0.91 5.90
N ASN A 77 -8.26 -0.54 6.96
CA ASN A 77 -8.02 -0.96 8.34
C ASN A 77 -8.63 -2.35 8.62
N THR A 78 -8.21 -3.34 7.85
CA THR A 78 -8.57 -4.76 8.02
C THR A 78 -7.53 -5.66 7.37
N THR A 79 -7.43 -6.89 7.84
CA THR A 79 -6.71 -8.00 7.21
C THR A 79 -7.62 -8.96 6.45
N SER A 80 -8.95 -8.77 6.53
CA SER A 80 -9.93 -9.63 5.89
C SER A 80 -10.27 -9.14 4.49
N PHE A 81 -9.93 -9.92 3.47
CA PHE A 81 -10.28 -9.60 2.08
C PHE A 81 -11.79 -9.65 1.85
N ASP A 82 -12.53 -10.49 2.58
CA ASP A 82 -13.99 -10.53 2.51
C ASP A 82 -14.61 -9.21 3.03
N GLU A 83 -14.05 -8.63 4.09
CA GLU A 83 -14.47 -7.31 4.57
C GLU A 83 -14.16 -6.23 3.53
N VAL A 84 -12.99 -6.25 2.91
CA VAL A 84 -12.65 -5.31 1.83
C VAL A 84 -13.65 -5.40 0.69
N HIS A 85 -13.98 -6.61 0.22
CA HIS A 85 -14.99 -6.79 -0.82
C HIS A 85 -16.35 -6.24 -0.41
N SER A 86 -16.80 -6.52 0.82
CA SER A 86 -18.05 -6.00 1.36
C SER A 86 -18.06 -4.47 1.46
N TRP A 87 -16.97 -3.86 1.93
CA TRP A 87 -16.85 -2.42 2.11
C TRP A 87 -16.81 -1.65 0.79
N LEU A 88 -16.22 -2.26 -0.25
CA LEU A 88 -16.06 -1.69 -1.57
C LEU A 88 -17.23 -1.99 -2.52
N ALA A 89 -18.05 -3.02 -2.25
CA ALA A 89 -19.19 -3.40 -3.07
C ALA A 89 -20.22 -2.28 -3.38
N PRO A 90 -20.47 -1.30 -2.48
CA PRO A 90 -21.39 -0.19 -2.77
C PRO A 90 -20.83 0.87 -3.73
N ASP A 91 -19.54 0.82 -4.07
CA ASP A 91 -18.90 1.80 -4.94
C ASP A 91 -19.39 1.66 -6.39
N PRO A 92 -20.00 2.69 -6.99
CA PRO A 92 -20.57 2.57 -8.33
C PRO A 92 -19.51 2.37 -9.42
N GLY A 93 -18.29 2.89 -9.25
CA GLY A 93 -17.21 2.65 -10.22
C GLY A 93 -16.70 1.20 -10.16
N ILE A 94 -16.72 0.59 -8.97
CA ILE A 94 -16.41 -0.83 -8.79
C ILE A 94 -17.54 -1.72 -9.35
N GLN A 95 -18.80 -1.37 -9.09
CA GLN A 95 -19.96 -2.08 -9.68
C GLN A 95 -19.97 -2.00 -11.20
N ALA A 96 -19.59 -0.84 -11.75
CA ALA A 96 -19.40 -0.65 -13.19
C ALA A 96 -18.11 -1.30 -13.73
N ASN A 97 -17.37 -2.04 -12.90
CA ASN A 97 -16.17 -2.79 -13.25
C ASN A 97 -15.09 -1.92 -13.90
N ARG A 98 -14.93 -0.67 -13.47
CA ARG A 98 -13.94 0.26 -14.06
C ARG A 98 -12.52 -0.01 -13.61
N TRP A 99 -12.34 -0.76 -12.52
CA TRP A 99 -11.06 -1.17 -12.00
C TRP A 99 -11.00 -2.67 -11.72
N LYS A 100 -9.85 -3.28 -12.03
CA LYS A 100 -9.48 -4.59 -11.52
C LYS A 100 -8.81 -4.40 -10.16
N LEU A 101 -9.49 -4.85 -9.11
CA LEU A 101 -8.97 -4.77 -7.75
C LEU A 101 -7.89 -5.83 -7.53
N GLU A 102 -6.80 -5.44 -6.90
CA GLU A 102 -5.75 -6.32 -6.41
C GLU A 102 -5.55 -6.02 -4.92
N LEU A 103 -5.83 -7.01 -4.07
CA LEU A 103 -5.81 -6.90 -2.61
C LEU A 103 -4.56 -7.61 -2.10
N LEU A 104 -3.76 -6.92 -1.29
CA LEU A 104 -2.53 -7.46 -0.71
C LEU A 104 -2.50 -7.16 0.79
N PRO A 105 -1.97 -8.07 1.63
CA PRO A 105 -1.68 -7.71 3.01
C PRO A 105 -0.63 -6.61 3.02
N TYR A 106 -0.64 -5.71 4.00
CA TYR A 106 0.29 -4.60 4.06
C TYR A 106 0.88 -4.41 5.43
N THR A 107 2.21 -4.35 5.45
CA THR A 107 3.00 -3.97 6.61
C THR A 107 3.88 -2.78 6.22
N GLY A 108 3.62 -1.63 6.81
CA GLY A 108 4.34 -0.38 6.56
C GLY A 108 3.72 0.76 7.35
N ASN A 109 4.41 1.90 7.41
CA ASN A 109 3.87 3.08 8.08
C ASN A 109 2.74 3.68 7.25
N VAL A 110 1.56 3.78 7.86
CA VAL A 110 0.40 4.48 7.34
C VAL A 110 -0.35 5.13 8.49
N CYS A 111 -0.78 6.36 8.30
CA CYS A 111 -1.48 7.16 9.29
C CYS A 111 -2.70 7.82 8.65
N LYS A 112 -3.71 8.09 9.48
CA LYS A 112 -4.80 8.99 9.05
C LYS A 112 -4.24 10.40 8.98
N ALA A 113 -4.33 11.02 7.81
CA ALA A 113 -3.94 12.41 7.64
C ALA A 113 -4.81 13.32 8.53
N LYS A 114 -4.29 14.50 8.89
CA LYS A 114 -5.02 15.48 9.72
C LYS A 114 -5.78 16.46 8.84
N GLU A 115 -6.99 16.81 9.26
CA GLU A 115 -7.77 17.86 8.62
C GLU A 115 -7.34 19.27 9.10
N PRO A 116 -7.40 20.30 8.23
CA PRO A 116 -7.72 20.23 6.81
C PRO A 116 -6.60 19.56 6.00
N PHE A 117 -6.96 18.73 5.01
CA PHE A 117 -5.98 17.97 4.24
C PHE A 117 -5.12 18.86 3.32
N GLU A 118 -3.81 18.78 3.46
CA GLU A 118 -2.85 19.22 2.45
C GLU A 118 -2.62 18.07 1.47
N MET A 119 -2.85 18.29 0.18
CA MET A 119 -2.63 17.26 -0.84
C MET A 119 -1.24 17.40 -1.47
N VAL A 120 -0.54 16.28 -1.62
CA VAL A 120 0.83 16.20 -2.11
C VAL A 120 0.98 15.08 -3.14
N SER A 121 1.97 15.20 -4.01
CA SER A 121 2.32 14.17 -4.98
C SER A 121 3.65 13.52 -4.61
N TYR A 122 3.63 12.20 -4.41
CA TYR A 122 4.81 11.40 -4.14
C TYR A 122 5.21 10.54 -5.33
N THR A 123 6.49 10.21 -5.43
CA THR A 123 6.97 9.13 -6.30
C THR A 123 6.68 7.81 -5.61
N PHE A 124 5.84 6.99 -6.22
CA PHE A 124 5.46 5.67 -5.74
C PHE A 124 6.16 4.62 -6.60
N ILE A 125 7.00 3.80 -5.96
CA ILE A 125 7.71 2.71 -6.61
C ILE A 125 7.14 1.42 -6.05
N ARG A 126 6.67 0.54 -6.93
CA ARG A 126 6.23 -0.81 -6.59
C ARG A 126 7.23 -1.81 -7.12
N PHE A 127 7.76 -2.66 -6.26
CA PHE A 127 8.48 -3.86 -6.67
C PHE A 127 7.53 -5.06 -6.62
N ARG A 128 7.59 -5.90 -7.65
CA ARG A 128 6.79 -7.13 -7.76
C ARG A 128 7.73 -8.32 -7.89
N ALA A 129 7.47 -9.37 -7.12
CA ALA A 129 8.20 -10.61 -7.25
C ALA A 129 8.00 -11.21 -8.65
N ASN A 130 9.09 -11.68 -9.24
CA ASN A 130 9.10 -12.41 -10.50
C ASN A 130 9.85 -13.74 -10.30
N ILE A 131 9.17 -14.66 -9.61
CA ILE A 131 9.74 -15.96 -9.23
C ILE A 131 9.50 -16.94 -10.37
N LEU A 132 10.50 -17.07 -11.23
CA LEU A 132 10.49 -18.03 -12.34
C LEU A 132 11.24 -19.30 -11.95
N LYS A 133 10.99 -20.41 -12.66
CA LYS A 133 11.65 -21.69 -12.38
C LYS A 133 13.18 -21.59 -12.47
N GLU A 134 13.66 -20.73 -13.36
CA GLU A 134 15.07 -20.49 -13.63
C GLU A 134 15.72 -19.60 -12.57
N THR A 135 14.94 -18.76 -11.87
CA THR A 135 15.46 -17.73 -10.95
C THR A 135 15.16 -18.02 -9.48
N VAL A 136 14.23 -18.94 -9.17
CA VAL A 136 13.79 -19.25 -7.80
C VAL A 136 14.93 -19.63 -6.86
N GLY A 137 15.95 -20.34 -7.34
CA GLY A 137 17.11 -20.72 -6.53
C GLY A 137 17.96 -19.55 -6.04
N ASN A 138 17.89 -18.42 -6.75
CA ASN A 138 18.63 -17.21 -6.42
C ASN A 138 17.76 -16.15 -5.72
N TYR A 139 16.44 -16.36 -5.64
CA TYR A 139 15.47 -15.35 -5.19
C TYR A 139 15.82 -14.77 -3.82
N ALA A 140 16.01 -15.62 -2.80
CA ALA A 140 16.33 -15.15 -1.45
C ALA A 140 17.64 -14.35 -1.37
N THR A 141 18.67 -14.80 -2.10
CA THR A 141 19.97 -14.12 -2.16
C THR A 141 19.86 -12.76 -2.85
N LEU A 142 19.12 -12.69 -3.97
CA LEU A 142 18.92 -11.46 -4.71
C LEU A 142 18.02 -10.49 -3.94
N LEU A 143 16.99 -10.98 -3.25
CA LEU A 143 16.14 -10.16 -2.39
C LEU A 143 16.93 -9.51 -1.24
N LYS A 144 17.86 -10.24 -0.62
CA LYS A 144 18.77 -9.65 0.37
C LYS A 144 19.64 -8.55 -0.22
N LYS A 145 20.18 -8.76 -1.42
CA LYS A 145 20.96 -7.73 -2.13
C LYS A 145 20.11 -6.52 -2.52
N HIS A 146 18.83 -6.74 -2.87
CA HIS A 146 17.85 -5.68 -3.09
C HIS A 146 17.64 -4.85 -1.82
N GLU A 147 17.46 -5.47 -0.66
CA GLU A 147 17.32 -4.73 0.60
C GLU A 147 18.55 -3.88 0.92
N GLU A 148 19.75 -4.44 0.74
CA GLU A 148 21.01 -3.71 0.89
C GLU A 148 21.12 -2.54 -0.09
N TYR A 149 20.74 -2.75 -1.35
CA TYR A 149 20.77 -1.72 -2.40
C TYR A 149 19.76 -0.60 -2.14
N VAL A 150 18.51 -0.95 -1.84
CA VAL A 150 17.46 0.02 -1.46
C VAL A 150 17.93 0.86 -0.29
N ASN A 151 18.52 0.27 0.75
CA ASN A 151 19.08 1.01 1.88
C ASN A 151 20.18 2.01 1.46
N GLN A 152 21.01 1.68 0.49
CA GLN A 152 22.05 2.58 -0.03
C GLN A 152 21.47 3.75 -0.82
N ILE A 153 20.61 3.47 -1.81
CA ILE A 153 20.05 4.53 -2.68
C ILE A 153 19.09 5.45 -1.93
N THR A 154 18.54 4.98 -0.82
CA THR A 154 17.65 5.76 0.03
C THR A 154 18.35 6.52 1.15
N ALA A 155 19.63 6.27 1.42
CA ALA A 155 20.37 6.96 2.48
C ALA A 155 20.41 8.50 2.29
N ASN A 156 20.38 8.95 1.03
CA ASN A 156 20.35 10.37 0.66
C ASN A 156 18.99 10.82 0.11
N SER A 157 18.00 9.92 0.07
CA SER A 157 16.67 10.21 -0.46
C SER A 157 15.70 10.49 0.68
N ASN A 158 14.79 11.45 0.50
CA ASN A 158 13.67 11.67 1.42
C ASN A 158 12.63 10.55 1.23
N VAL A 159 12.93 9.37 1.77
CA VAL A 159 11.97 8.27 1.87
C VAL A 159 10.84 8.68 2.81
N ILE A 160 9.62 8.63 2.30
CA ILE A 160 8.40 8.85 3.08
C ILE A 160 8.02 7.56 3.80
N THR A 161 7.94 6.45 3.07
CA THR A 161 7.67 5.14 3.67
C THR A 161 8.22 3.99 2.85
N ARG A 162 8.36 2.86 3.53
CA ARG A 162 8.58 1.53 2.93
C ARG A 162 7.47 0.62 3.42
N GLY A 163 6.98 -0.21 2.52
CA GLY A 163 5.97 -1.21 2.87
C GLY A 163 6.23 -2.53 2.20
N SER A 164 5.82 -3.61 2.84
CA SER A 164 5.89 -4.98 2.30
C SER A 164 4.49 -5.54 2.12
N PHE A 165 4.33 -6.32 1.06
CA PHE A 165 3.13 -7.11 0.79
C PHE A 165 3.32 -8.59 1.18
N GLY A 166 4.43 -8.93 1.83
CA GLY A 166 4.85 -10.30 2.12
C GLY A 166 5.90 -10.81 1.13
N ASP A 167 6.55 -11.92 1.50
CA ASP A 167 7.80 -12.41 0.88
C ASP A 167 7.71 -12.69 -0.63
N GLN A 168 6.50 -12.92 -1.15
CA GLN A 168 6.25 -13.31 -2.53
C GLN A 168 5.42 -12.30 -3.33
N GLU A 169 4.94 -11.23 -2.70
CA GLU A 169 4.10 -10.22 -3.36
C GLU A 169 4.89 -8.94 -3.70
N GLY A 170 6.04 -8.76 -3.05
CA GLY A 170 6.94 -7.63 -3.25
C GLY A 170 6.72 -6.52 -2.23
N SER A 171 7.05 -5.28 -2.63
CA SER A 171 7.16 -4.15 -1.71
C SER A 171 6.85 -2.82 -2.39
N ILE A 172 6.75 -1.76 -1.59
CA ILE A 172 6.67 -0.39 -2.06
C ILE A 172 7.73 0.47 -1.41
N LEU A 173 8.14 1.49 -2.15
CA LEU A 173 8.94 2.61 -1.68
C LEU A 173 8.27 3.90 -2.12
N VAL A 174 7.98 4.79 -1.18
CA VAL A 174 7.39 6.10 -1.44
C VAL A 174 8.42 7.19 -1.15
N LEU A 175 8.66 8.05 -2.12
CA LEU A 175 9.69 9.08 -2.06
C LEU A 175 9.07 10.47 -2.26
N ASN A 176 9.64 11.46 -1.58
CA ASN A 176 9.23 12.85 -1.69
C ASN A 176 9.67 13.50 -3.02
N ASN A 177 10.67 12.92 -3.69
CA ASN A 177 11.26 13.42 -4.93
C ASN A 177 11.22 12.35 -6.03
N ASP A 178 11.52 12.76 -7.26
CA ASP A 178 11.68 11.88 -8.41
C ASP A 178 12.92 10.99 -8.25
N VAL A 179 12.83 9.79 -8.82
CA VAL A 179 13.95 8.85 -8.91
C VAL A 179 14.27 8.64 -10.39
N GLN A 180 15.55 8.64 -10.73
CA GLN A 180 15.99 8.22 -12.07
C GLN A 180 15.78 6.72 -12.21
N THR A 181 15.19 6.28 -13.31
CA THR A 181 14.85 4.87 -13.56
C THR A 181 16.09 3.98 -13.56
N GLU A 182 17.23 4.51 -14.02
CA GLU A 182 18.52 3.84 -14.05
C GLU A 182 18.97 3.40 -12.65
N ILE A 183 18.58 4.12 -11.60
CA ILE A 183 18.86 3.73 -10.22
C ILE A 183 18.11 2.42 -9.90
N LEU A 184 16.86 2.29 -10.34
CA LEU A 184 16.06 1.08 -10.09
C LEU A 184 16.50 -0.09 -10.98
N GLU A 185 16.93 0.19 -12.21
CA GLU A 185 17.45 -0.81 -13.15
C GLU A 185 18.79 -1.41 -12.70
N ASN A 186 19.56 -0.68 -11.89
CA ASN A 186 20.81 -1.17 -11.29
C ASN A 186 20.59 -2.01 -10.01
N ASP A 187 19.34 -2.21 -9.60
CA ASP A 187 19.02 -3.08 -8.47
C ASP A 187 19.40 -4.55 -8.79
N PRO A 188 20.17 -5.23 -7.92
CA PRO A 188 20.62 -6.60 -8.17
C PRO A 188 19.49 -7.61 -8.43
N ALA A 189 18.34 -7.46 -7.77
CA ALA A 189 17.19 -8.34 -7.96
C ALA A 189 16.41 -8.01 -9.23
N VAL A 190 16.44 -6.76 -9.69
CA VAL A 190 15.90 -6.35 -10.98
C VAL A 190 16.78 -6.87 -12.11
N GLN A 191 18.10 -6.68 -12.04
CA GLN A 191 19.05 -7.22 -13.01
C GLN A 191 19.03 -8.75 -13.06
N GLY A 192 18.85 -9.39 -11.90
CA GLY A 192 18.69 -10.84 -11.78
C GLY A 192 17.33 -11.36 -12.24
N GLY A 193 16.41 -10.47 -12.67
CA GLY A 193 15.08 -10.84 -13.16
C GLY A 193 14.13 -11.38 -12.10
N THR A 194 14.48 -11.28 -10.82
CA THR A 194 13.67 -11.74 -9.68
C THR A 194 12.69 -10.70 -9.15
N LEU A 195 12.90 -9.44 -9.49
CA LEU A 195 11.97 -8.33 -9.23
C LEU A 195 11.69 -7.56 -10.51
N LEU A 196 10.45 -7.13 -10.66
CA LEU A 196 10.03 -6.10 -11.61
C LEU A 196 9.68 -4.85 -10.81
N PHE A 197 9.76 -3.68 -11.44
CA PHE A 197 9.34 -2.44 -10.80
C PHE A 197 8.38 -1.63 -11.67
N GLU A 198 7.57 -0.80 -11.01
CA GLU A 198 6.73 0.22 -11.63
C GLU A 198 6.90 1.53 -10.85
N VAL A 199 7.01 2.64 -11.57
CA VAL A 199 7.06 3.99 -11.00
C VAL A 199 5.80 4.74 -11.39
N LYS A 200 5.12 5.33 -10.41
CA LYS A 200 3.94 6.18 -10.59
C LYS A 200 4.05 7.44 -9.76
N LYS A 201 3.23 8.44 -10.07
CA LYS A 201 2.96 9.57 -9.18
C LYS A 201 1.68 9.30 -8.42
N LEU A 202 1.75 9.35 -7.09
CA LEU A 202 0.62 9.16 -6.19
C LEU A 202 0.22 10.50 -5.59
N TRP A 203 -1.01 10.94 -5.86
CA TRP A 203 -1.58 12.13 -5.25
C TRP A 203 -2.40 11.72 -4.02
N ILE A 204 -2.02 12.21 -2.83
CA ILE A 204 -2.56 11.72 -1.56
C ILE A 204 -2.50 12.83 -0.50
N ALA A 205 -3.27 12.67 0.59
CA ALA A 205 -3.18 13.57 1.73
C ALA A 205 -1.82 13.42 2.43
N LYS A 206 -1.18 14.53 2.74
CA LYS A 206 0.08 14.57 3.49
C LYS A 206 -0.12 14.06 4.91
N GLY A 207 0.84 13.30 5.41
CA GLY A 207 0.78 12.57 6.67
C GLY A 207 0.12 11.20 6.53
N SER A 208 -0.32 10.81 5.34
CA SER A 208 -0.88 9.46 5.11
C SER A 208 0.12 8.34 5.37
N PHE A 209 1.42 8.64 5.39
CA PHE A 209 2.49 7.68 5.65
C PHE A 209 3.27 7.97 6.94
N CYS A 210 2.67 8.76 7.84
CA CYS A 210 3.19 9.12 9.17
C CYS A 210 4.40 10.08 9.18
N GLU A 211 4.65 10.78 8.08
CA GLU A 211 5.64 11.88 7.97
C GLU A 211 5.22 13.20 8.62
#